data_AF-A0A382VQF6-F1
#
_entry.id   AF-A0A382VQF6-F1
#
_cell.length_a   1.000
_cell.length_b   1.000
_cell.length_c   1.000
_cell.angle_alpha   90.00
_cell.angle_beta   90.00
_cell.angle_gamma   90.00
#
_symmetry.space_group_name_H-M   'P 1'
#
loop_
_entity.id
_entity.type
_entity.pdbx_description
1 polymer ?
#
loop_
_entity_poly.entity_id
_entity_poly.type
_entity_poly.pdbx_seq_one_letter_code
_entity_poly.pdbx_strand_id
1 'polypeptide(L)' 'MEMNTEVVVTCAVTGAGDTVGKHPDVPVTPEQVANAAIEAADAGAAIVHIHARDPET' A
#
# COMPACT_ATOMS: atom_id res chain seq x y z
N MET A 1 28.05 -12.93 -4.53
CA MET A 1 26.75 -12.89 -3.84
C MET A 1 25.89 -13.93 -4.52
N GLU A 2 25.35 -14.88 -3.76
CA GLU A 2 24.41 -15.86 -4.29
C GLU A 2 23.07 -15.15 -4.52
N MET A 3 22.44 -15.36 -5.67
CA MET A 3 21.15 -14.75 -5.96
C MET A 3 20.08 -15.37 -5.05
N ASN A 4 19.34 -14.53 -4.32
CA ASN A 4 18.13 -14.97 -3.64
C ASN A 4 17.03 -15.18 -4.68
N THR A 5 16.50 -16.40 -4.76
CA THR A 5 15.43 -16.78 -5.67
C THR A 5 14.04 -16.71 -5.01
N GLU A 6 13.97 -16.49 -3.69
CA GLU A 6 12.73 -16.23 -2.99
C GLU A 6 12.30 -14.77 -3.24
N VAL A 7 11.25 -14.61 -4.04
CA VAL A 7 10.74 -13.29 -4.41
C VAL A 7 10.02 -12.66 -3.23
N VAL A 8 10.52 -11.51 -2.77
CA VAL A 8 9.84 -10.66 -1.80
C VAL A 8 9.01 -9.62 -2.56
N VAL A 9 7.69 -9.72 -2.46
CA VAL A 9 6.76 -8.74 -3.04
C VAL A 9 6.37 -7.73 -1.97
N THR A 10 6.62 -6.45 -2.25
CA THR A 10 6.17 -5.33 -1.42
C THR A 10 5.01 -4.61 -2.09
N CYS A 11 3.90 -4.40 -1.38
CA CYS A 11 2.78 -3.59 -1.85
C CYS A 11 2.84 -2.18 -1.24
N ALA A 12 2.89 -1.13 -2.08
CA ALA A 12 2.78 0.26 -1.64
C ALA A 12 1.32 0.72 -1.79
N VAL A 13 0.59 0.76 -0.67
CA VAL A 13 -0.89 0.80 -0.70
C VAL A 13 -1.49 2.20 -0.89
N THR A 14 -0.72 3.29 -0.76
CA THR A 14 -1.27 4.67 -0.87
C THR A 14 -0.30 5.69 -1.47
N GLY A 15 0.96 5.70 -1.02
CA GLY A 15 1.97 6.68 -1.45
C GLY A 15 1.68 8.12 -0.99
N ALA A 16 2.55 9.07 -1.36
CA ALA A 16 2.40 10.51 -1.05
C ALA A 16 2.15 11.39 -2.30
N GLY A 17 2.03 10.79 -3.49
CA GLY A 17 1.77 11.54 -4.71
C GLY A 17 0.39 12.20 -4.71
N ASP A 18 0.25 13.26 -5.50
CA ASP A 18 -1.06 13.85 -5.82
C ASP A 18 -1.83 12.92 -6.79
N THR A 19 -2.47 11.91 -6.21
CA THR A 19 -3.13 10.80 -6.91
C THR A 19 -4.54 10.53 -6.44
N VAL A 20 -4.99 11.13 -5.33
CA VAL A 20 -6.34 10.89 -4.76
C VAL A 20 -7.43 11.26 -5.77
N GLY A 21 -7.29 12.39 -6.47
CA GLY A 21 -8.23 12.78 -7.52
C GLY A 21 -8.13 11.99 -8.83
N LYS A 22 -7.17 11.06 -8.96
CA LYS A 22 -6.93 10.28 -10.18
C LYS A 22 -7.57 8.90 -10.15
N HIS A 23 -7.86 8.36 -8.97
CA HIS A 23 -8.52 7.08 -8.82
C HIS A 23 -9.40 7.08 -7.55
N PRO A 24 -10.67 6.65 -7.62
CA PRO A 24 -11.58 6.72 -6.47
C PRO A 24 -11.13 5.85 -5.29
N ASP A 25 -10.42 4.76 -5.56
CA ASP A 25 -10.02 3.80 -4.52
C ASP A 25 -8.62 4.05 -3.93
N VAL A 26 -8.02 5.24 -4.13
CA VAL A 26 -6.77 5.56 -3.41
C VAL A 26 -7.07 5.61 -1.91
N PRO A 27 -6.42 4.79 -1.06
CA PRO A 27 -6.67 4.82 0.37
C PRO A 27 -6.16 6.14 0.99
N VAL A 28 -7.05 6.84 1.71
CA VAL A 28 -6.72 8.11 2.38
C VAL A 28 -6.87 7.99 3.89
N THR A 29 -8.01 7.50 4.35
CA THR A 29 -8.28 7.35 5.79
C THR A 29 -7.44 6.22 6.40
N PRO A 30 -7.15 6.27 7.72
CA PRO A 30 -6.43 5.19 8.40
C PRO A 30 -7.11 3.82 8.23
N GLU A 31 -8.44 3.76 8.26
CA GLU A 31 -9.21 2.53 8.06
C GLU A 31 -9.03 1.97 6.64
N GLN A 32 -9.12 2.82 5.61
CA GLN A 32 -8.89 2.40 4.23
C GLN A 32 -7.46 1.87 4.04
N VAL A 33 -6.45 2.55 4.61
CA VAL A 33 -5.05 2.12 4.52
C VAL A 33 -4.84 0.77 5.22
N ALA A 34 -5.46 0.57 6.38
CA ALA A 34 -5.40 -0.70 7.10
C ALA A 34 -6.06 -1.84 6.31
N ASN A 35 -7.24 -1.60 5.73
CA ASN A 35 -7.94 -2.59 4.91
C ASN A 35 -7.13 -2.96 3.66
N ALA A 36 -6.57 -1.96 2.96
CA ALA A 36 -5.71 -2.21 1.79
C ALA A 36 -4.42 -2.98 2.15
N ALA A 37 -3.85 -2.74 3.34
CA ALA A 37 -2.69 -3.49 3.82
C ALA A 37 -3.03 -4.97 4.09
N ILE A 38 -4.18 -5.23 4.70
CA ILE A 38 -4.67 -6.59 4.94
C ILE A 38 -4.96 -7.31 3.62
N GLU A 39 -5.67 -6.65 2.70
CA GLU A 39 -5.96 -7.21 1.38
C GLU A 39 -4.68 -7.54 0.60
N ALA A 40 -3.68 -6.65 0.63
CA ALA A 40 -2.39 -6.91 0.00
C ALA A 40 -1.67 -8.12 0.62
N ALA A 41 -1.70 -8.26 1.94
CA ALA A 41 -1.12 -9.40 2.64
C ALA A 41 -1.84 -10.70 2.28
N ASP A 42 -3.18 -10.70 2.28
CA ASP A 42 -4.01 -11.86 1.91
C ASP A 42 -3.79 -12.27 0.44
N ALA A 43 -3.50 -11.30 -0.44
CA ALA A 43 -3.14 -11.54 -1.83
C ALA A 43 -1.70 -12.06 -2.03
N GLY A 44 -0.88 -12.10 -0.98
CA GLY A 44 0.47 -12.67 -0.98
C GLY A 44 1.61 -11.66 -0.94
N ALA A 45 1.37 -10.38 -0.64
CA ALA A 45 2.44 -9.44 -0.36
C ALA A 45 3.18 -9.83 0.93
N ALA A 46 4.50 -9.94 0.85
CA ALA A 46 5.34 -10.22 2.02
C ALA A 46 5.55 -8.97 2.89
N ILE A 47 5.46 -7.78 2.29
CA ILE A 47 5.67 -6.49 2.96
C ILE A 47 4.60 -5.50 2.46
N VAL A 48 4.12 -4.64 3.36
CA VAL A 48 3.31 -3.47 2.99
C VAL A 48 4.09 -2.19 3.32
N HIS A 49 4.21 -1.30 2.34
CA HIS A 49 4.79 0.03 2.48
C HIS A 49 3.67 1.06 2.64
N ILE A 50 3.69 1.80 3.74
CA ILE A 50 2.60 2.68 4.16
C ILE A 50 3.07 4.13 4.21
N HIS A 51 2.27 5.02 3.63
CA HIS A 51 2.31 6.46 3.91
C HIS A 51 1.00 6.84 4.61
N ALA A 52 1.05 7.81 5.52
CA ALA A 52 -0.17 8.42 6.03
C ALA A 52 -0.57 9.61 5.13
N ARG A 53 -1.88 9.87 5.05
CA ARG A 53 -2.45 11.08 4.44
C ARG A 53 -3.33 11.78 5.46
N ASP A 54 -3.53 13.08 5.28
CA ASP A 54 -4.54 13.82 6.04
C ASP A 54 -5.92 13.51 5.44
N PRO A 55 -6.89 12.99 6.21
CA PRO A 55 -8.24 12.71 5.70
C PRO A 55 -9.02 13.94 5.24
N GLU A 56 -8.61 15.14 5.66
CA GLU A 56 -9.34 16.39 5.40
C GLU A 56 -8.82 17.17 4.18
N THR A 57 -7.66 16.80 3.62
CA THR A 57 -6.98 17.54 2.54
C THR A 57 -6.38 16.63 1.48
#